data_AF-A0A3S1AS96-F1
#
_entry.id   AF-A0A3S1AS96-F1
#
_cell.length_a   1.000
_cell.length_b   1.000
_cell.length_c   1.000
_cell.angle_alpha   90.00
_cell.angle_beta   90.00
_cell.angle_gamma   90.00
#
_symmetry.space_group_name_H-M   'P 1'
#
loop_
_entity.id
_entity.type
_entity.pdbx_description
1 polymer ?
#
loop_
_entity_poly.entity_id
_entity_poly.type
_entity_poly.pdbx_seq_one_letter_code
_entity_poly.pdbx_strand_id
1 'polypeptide(L)'
;MQDTATLIAHILFKNGAILNFGTVLRNLDSCLETASNGAYSLVWDSEEVMVAQFAQTKVILVAAPQTDLGAGFTLTIAVSPKDADAVADPALARFHKHLALDLVQLFNEPAQSSGVMWQRAAAPISVEAVERIAEALAERLTDLAPAQTPLLSQAASLETAPILPASALVLQSAPALPI
;
A
#
# COMPACT_ATOMS: atom_id res chain seq x y z
N MET A 1 18.05 -1.44 -12.59
CA MET A 1 16.86 -1.89 -11.81
C MET A 1 15.72 -2.01 -12.80
N GLN A 2 15.14 -3.19 -12.97
CA GLN A 2 13.93 -3.33 -13.78
C GLN A 2 12.79 -2.59 -13.06
N ASP A 3 12.13 -1.66 -13.74
CA ASP A 3 10.88 -1.08 -13.25
C ASP A 3 9.83 -2.20 -13.26
N THR A 4 9.40 -2.62 -12.07
CA THR A 4 8.37 -3.63 -11.91
C THR A 4 7.00 -3.03 -12.17
N ALA A 5 6.20 -3.69 -12.99
CA ALA A 5 4.89 -3.20 -13.38
C ALA A 5 3.83 -3.33 -12.25
N THR A 6 4.12 -4.05 -11.17
CA THR A 6 3.21 -4.13 -10.01
C THR A 6 3.68 -3.24 -8.87
N LEU A 7 2.82 -2.29 -8.49
CA LEU A 7 3.03 -1.33 -7.41
C LEU A 7 1.91 -1.47 -6.38
N ILE A 8 2.29 -1.46 -5.11
CA ILE A 8 1.34 -1.54 -3.99
C ILE A 8 1.65 -0.36 -3.07
N ALA A 9 0.63 0.42 -2.76
CA ALA A 9 0.70 1.53 -1.82
C ALA A 9 -0.23 1.24 -0.64
N HIS A 10 0.24 1.51 0.57
CA HIS A 10 -0.57 1.46 1.78
C HIS A 10 -0.65 2.86 2.35
N ILE A 11 -1.85 3.39 2.45
CA ILE A 11 -2.12 4.70 3.03
C ILE A 11 -2.67 4.48 4.43
N LEU A 12 -1.98 5.04 5.41
CA LEU A 12 -2.33 4.92 6.82
C LEU A 12 -3.11 6.16 7.24
N PHE A 13 -4.30 5.97 7.79
CA PHE A 13 -5.11 7.08 8.28
C PHE A 13 -5.13 7.14 9.80
N LYS A 14 -5.08 8.36 10.36
CA LYS A 14 -5.18 8.57 11.81
C LYS A 14 -6.60 8.30 12.32
N ASN A 15 -6.68 8.03 13.61
CA ASN A 15 -7.94 7.99 14.35
C ASN A 15 -8.81 9.22 14.05
N GLY A 16 -10.10 8.99 13.77
CA GLY A 16 -11.07 10.06 13.51
C GLY A 16 -11.03 10.66 12.11
N ALA A 17 -10.18 10.16 11.21
CA ALA A 17 -10.26 10.51 9.80
C ALA A 17 -11.60 9.99 9.21
N ILE A 18 -12.47 10.90 8.81
CA ILE A 18 -13.71 10.56 8.10
C ILE A 18 -13.39 10.58 6.61
N LEU A 19 -13.25 9.41 5.99
CA LEU A 19 -13.34 9.36 4.54
C LEU A 19 -14.79 9.58 4.14
N ASN A 20 -15.04 10.63 3.36
CA ASN A 20 -16.29 10.71 2.63
C ASN A 20 -16.21 9.72 1.45
N PHE A 21 -16.62 8.48 1.70
CA PHE A 21 -16.60 7.42 0.70
C PHE A 21 -17.32 7.83 -0.59
N GLY A 22 -18.43 8.57 -0.53
CA GLY A 22 -19.12 9.05 -1.73
C GLY A 22 -18.25 9.96 -2.62
N THR A 23 -17.51 10.90 -2.03
CA THR A 23 -16.57 11.77 -2.77
C THR A 23 -15.39 10.98 -3.30
N VAL A 24 -14.85 10.09 -2.47
CA VAL A 24 -13.73 9.23 -2.82
C VAL A 24 -14.06 8.32 -4.00
N LEU A 25 -15.24 7.70 -3.98
CA LEU A 25 -15.73 6.86 -5.06
C LEU A 25 -15.90 7.63 -6.36
N ARG A 26 -16.50 8.82 -6.32
CA ARG A 26 -16.64 9.68 -7.50
C ARG A 26 -15.30 10.07 -8.10
N ASN A 27 -14.35 10.43 -7.25
CA ASN A 27 -13.02 10.82 -7.68
C ASN A 27 -12.24 9.63 -8.26
N LEU A 28 -12.40 8.46 -7.67
CA LEU A 28 -11.84 7.20 -8.16
C LEU A 28 -12.41 6.87 -9.53
N ASP A 29 -13.73 6.95 -9.69
CA ASP A 29 -14.45 6.74 -10.94
C ASP A 29 -13.91 7.65 -12.05
N SER A 30 -13.75 8.95 -11.74
CA SER A 30 -13.20 9.94 -12.67
C SER A 30 -11.74 9.66 -13.05
N CYS A 31 -10.93 9.22 -12.08
CA CYS A 31 -9.53 8.84 -12.30
C CYS A 31 -9.44 7.62 -13.23
N LEU A 32 -10.24 6.59 -12.97
CA LEU A 32 -10.31 5.37 -13.78
C LEU A 32 -10.86 5.66 -15.17
N GLU A 33 -11.90 6.48 -15.30
CA GLU A 33 -12.46 6.90 -16.58
C GLU A 33 -11.41 7.61 -17.44
N THR A 34 -10.65 8.54 -16.84
CA THR A 34 -9.56 9.25 -17.52
C THR A 34 -8.43 8.29 -17.93
N ALA A 35 -8.01 7.40 -17.02
CA ALA A 35 -6.91 6.46 -17.25
C ALA A 35 -7.25 5.39 -18.30
N SER A 36 -8.52 5.00 -18.39
CA SER A 36 -9.01 3.96 -19.31
C SER A 36 -9.65 4.52 -20.58
N ASN A 37 -9.71 5.85 -20.74
CA ASN A 37 -10.47 6.51 -21.80
C ASN A 37 -11.93 6.04 -21.88
N GLY A 38 -12.56 5.88 -20.70
CA GLY A 38 -13.95 5.45 -20.52
C GLY A 38 -14.21 3.95 -20.65
N ALA A 39 -13.19 3.12 -20.89
CA ALA A 39 -13.34 1.68 -21.13
C ALA A 39 -12.75 0.84 -19.99
N TYR A 40 -13.50 0.68 -18.89
CA TYR A 40 -13.11 -0.16 -17.76
C TYR A 40 -14.28 -0.97 -17.20
N SER A 41 -13.96 -2.06 -16.50
CA SER A 41 -14.89 -2.82 -15.68
C SER A 41 -14.57 -2.58 -14.20
N LEU A 42 -15.60 -2.29 -13.41
CA LEU A 42 -15.52 -2.12 -11.96
C LEU A 42 -16.34 -3.21 -11.28
N VAL A 43 -15.75 -3.92 -10.32
CA VAL A 43 -16.40 -4.96 -9.54
C VAL A 43 -16.13 -4.69 -8.05
N TRP A 44 -17.20 -4.72 -7.26
CA TRP A 44 -17.13 -4.75 -5.81
C TRP A 44 -17.20 -6.21 -5.38
N ASP A 45 -16.10 -6.73 -4.85
CA ASP A 45 -16.04 -8.11 -4.36
C ASP A 45 -16.62 -8.19 -2.95
N SER A 46 -16.40 -7.14 -2.15
CA SER A 46 -17.02 -6.93 -0.85
C SER A 46 -17.21 -5.43 -0.58
N GLU A 47 -17.72 -5.06 0.60
CA GLU A 47 -17.80 -3.65 1.03
C GLU A 47 -16.42 -2.98 1.13
N GLU A 48 -15.38 -3.77 1.38
CA GLU A 48 -14.02 -3.33 1.65
C GLU A 48 -13.08 -3.54 0.46
N VAL A 49 -13.50 -4.31 -0.55
CA VAL A 49 -12.66 -4.72 -1.68
C VAL A 49 -13.28 -4.34 -3.01
N MET A 50 -12.51 -3.61 -3.80
CA MET A 50 -12.87 -3.21 -5.15
C MET A 50 -11.78 -3.62 -6.14
N VAL A 51 -12.21 -4.07 -7.32
CA VAL A 51 -11.35 -4.43 -8.44
C VAL A 51 -11.78 -3.67 -9.68
N ALA A 52 -10.87 -2.91 -10.26
CA ALA A 52 -11.05 -2.29 -11.56
C ALA A 52 -10.09 -2.92 -12.57
N GLN A 53 -10.57 -3.16 -13.79
CA GLN A 53 -9.75 -3.71 -14.87
C GLN A 53 -10.02 -2.95 -16.16
N PHE A 54 -8.95 -2.65 -16.90
CA PHE A 54 -9.02 -2.03 -18.22
C PHE A 54 -7.73 -2.30 -18.98
N ALA A 55 -7.81 -2.46 -20.30
CA ALA A 55 -6.66 -2.80 -21.14
C ALA A 55 -5.82 -3.96 -20.52
N GLN A 56 -4.56 -3.69 -20.19
CA GLN A 56 -3.63 -4.63 -19.54
C GLN A 56 -3.40 -4.31 -18.05
N THR A 57 -4.25 -3.48 -17.45
CA THR A 57 -4.12 -2.98 -16.08
C THR A 57 -5.24 -3.50 -15.19
N LYS A 58 -4.87 -3.86 -13.96
CA LYS A 58 -5.75 -4.24 -12.87
C LYS A 58 -5.41 -3.39 -11.66
N VAL A 59 -6.42 -2.70 -11.13
CA VAL A 59 -6.36 -1.92 -9.90
C VAL A 59 -7.17 -2.66 -8.84
N ILE A 60 -6.57 -2.89 -7.68
CA ILE A 60 -7.23 -3.51 -6.52
C ILE A 60 -7.15 -2.51 -5.37
N LEU A 61 -8.29 -2.25 -4.73
CA LEU A 61 -8.38 -1.47 -3.52
C LEU A 61 -8.88 -2.37 -2.40
N VAL A 62 -8.20 -2.32 -1.25
CA VAL A 62 -8.62 -3.02 -0.02
C VAL A 62 -8.57 -2.03 1.12
N ALA A 63 -9.71 -1.80 1.76
CA ALA A 63 -9.80 -1.07 3.02
C ALA A 63 -9.78 -2.07 4.17
N ALA A 64 -8.90 -1.87 5.15
CA ALA A 64 -8.84 -2.72 6.34
C ALA A 64 -8.97 -1.86 7.61
N PRO A 65 -9.98 -2.10 8.47
CA PRO A 65 -10.09 -1.41 9.75
C PRO A 65 -8.95 -1.84 10.70
N GLN A 66 -8.46 -0.92 11.53
CA GLN A 66 -7.52 -1.29 12.60
C GLN A 66 -8.30 -1.61 13.88
N THR A 67 -8.06 -2.79 14.45
CA THR A 67 -8.94 -3.39 15.44
C THR A 67 -8.82 -2.84 16.86
N ASP A 68 -7.78 -2.07 17.25
CA ASP A 68 -7.63 -1.62 18.65
C ASP A 68 -7.01 -0.22 18.89
N LEU A 69 -7.45 0.40 20.00
CA LEU A 69 -6.94 1.60 20.71
C LEU A 69 -6.47 2.79 19.84
N GLY A 70 -7.43 3.41 19.17
CA GLY A 70 -7.22 4.62 18.36
C GLY A 70 -7.53 4.41 16.89
N ALA A 71 -8.54 3.59 16.61
CA ALA A 71 -8.85 2.99 15.31
C ALA A 71 -8.79 3.99 14.14
N GLY A 72 -7.70 3.90 13.38
CA GLY A 72 -7.65 4.34 11.99
C GLY A 72 -8.11 3.23 11.06
N PHE A 73 -7.82 3.39 9.78
CA PHE A 73 -7.95 2.32 8.79
C PHE A 73 -6.76 2.43 7.83
N THR A 74 -6.46 1.33 7.16
CA THR A 74 -5.45 1.27 6.10
C THR A 74 -6.15 1.11 4.77
N LEU A 75 -5.81 1.95 3.79
CA LEU A 75 -6.22 1.74 2.40
C LEU A 75 -5.02 1.20 1.63
N THR A 76 -5.16 -0.01 1.10
CA THR A 76 -4.17 -0.63 0.22
C THR A 76 -4.62 -0.50 -1.23
N ILE A 77 -3.73 0.02 -2.07
CA ILE A 77 -3.93 0.24 -3.50
C ILE A 77 -2.88 -0.57 -4.24
N ALA A 78 -3.31 -1.55 -5.02
CA ALA A 78 -2.41 -2.28 -5.91
C ALA A 78 -2.73 -1.95 -7.36
N VAL A 79 -1.73 -1.50 -8.11
CA VAL A 79 -1.79 -1.35 -9.57
C VAL A 79 -0.88 -2.41 -10.16
N SER A 80 -1.44 -3.31 -10.96
CA SER A 80 -0.74 -4.48 -11.48
C SER A 80 -1.12 -4.76 -12.92
N PRO A 81 -0.28 -5.46 -13.68
CA PRO A 81 -0.70 -6.01 -14.96
C PRO A 81 -1.83 -7.01 -14.77
N LYS A 82 -2.70 -7.13 -15.77
CA LYS A 82 -3.75 -8.15 -15.80
C LYS A 82 -3.15 -9.56 -15.91
N ASP A 83 -2.19 -9.69 -16.83
CA ASP A 83 -1.57 -10.96 -17.21
C ASP A 83 -0.04 -10.89 -17.07
N ALA A 84 0.60 -12.05 -16.88
CA ALA A 84 2.05 -12.14 -16.69
C ALA A 84 2.85 -11.66 -17.91
N ASP A 85 2.30 -11.85 -19.11
CA ASP A 85 2.95 -11.46 -20.37
C ASP A 85 3.13 -9.94 -20.50
N ALA A 86 2.29 -9.16 -19.81
CA ALA A 86 2.33 -7.71 -19.82
C ALA A 86 3.38 -7.12 -18.86
N VAL A 87 4.00 -7.93 -17.99
CA VAL A 87 4.94 -7.47 -16.95
C VAL A 87 6.24 -6.89 -17.55
N ALA A 88 6.63 -7.34 -18.74
CA ALA A 88 7.89 -6.94 -19.38
C ALA A 88 7.81 -5.60 -20.12
N ASP A 89 6.62 -4.99 -20.25
CA ASP A 89 6.46 -3.73 -20.98
C ASP A 89 6.87 -2.52 -20.11
N PRO A 90 7.96 -1.79 -20.47
CA PRO A 90 8.40 -0.61 -19.73
C PRO A 90 7.45 0.58 -19.86
N ALA A 91 6.66 0.69 -20.93
CA ALA A 91 5.66 1.73 -21.06
C ALA A 91 4.51 1.49 -20.08
N LEU A 92 4.09 0.24 -19.94
CA LEU A 92 3.07 -0.16 -18.97
C LEU A 92 3.54 0.07 -17.53
N ALA A 93 4.79 -0.26 -17.21
CA ALA A 93 5.34 -0.01 -15.87
C ALA A 93 5.36 1.49 -15.51
N ARG A 94 5.69 2.36 -16.46
CA ARG A 94 5.61 3.83 -16.28
C ARG A 94 4.17 4.29 -16.10
N PHE A 95 3.25 3.77 -16.90
CA PHE A 95 1.82 4.07 -16.77
C PHE A 95 1.29 3.67 -15.38
N HIS A 96 1.55 2.43 -14.95
CA HIS A 96 1.16 1.95 -13.63
C HIS A 96 1.73 2.80 -12.49
N LYS A 97 2.97 3.29 -12.64
CA LYS A 97 3.58 4.21 -11.68
C LYS A 97 2.83 5.53 -11.58
N HIS A 98 2.48 6.16 -12.70
CA HIS A 98 1.72 7.42 -12.68
C HIS A 98 0.33 7.18 -12.10
N LEU A 99 -0.37 6.15 -12.55
CA LEU A 99 -1.69 5.80 -12.04
C LEU A 99 -1.68 5.54 -10.53
N ALA A 100 -0.70 4.77 -10.02
CA ALA A 100 -0.59 4.52 -8.59
C ALA A 100 -0.33 5.80 -7.79
N LEU A 101 0.47 6.73 -8.32
CA LEU A 101 0.71 8.03 -7.69
C LEU A 101 -0.55 8.91 -7.68
N ASP A 102 -1.28 8.98 -8.80
CA ASP A 102 -2.51 9.75 -8.92
C ASP A 102 -3.58 9.22 -7.95
N LEU A 103 -3.74 7.89 -7.90
CA LEU A 103 -4.62 7.24 -6.95
C LEU A 103 -4.20 7.57 -5.51
N VAL A 104 -2.92 7.39 -5.15
CA VAL A 104 -2.46 7.73 -3.81
C VAL A 104 -2.73 9.19 -3.45
N GLN A 105 -2.43 10.13 -4.35
CA GLN A 105 -2.69 11.56 -4.11
C GLN A 105 -4.18 11.82 -3.87
N LEU A 106 -5.04 11.19 -4.65
CA LEU A 106 -6.49 11.30 -4.53
C LEU A 106 -7.00 10.91 -3.14
N PHE A 107 -6.48 9.83 -2.57
CA PHE A 107 -6.87 9.36 -1.23
C PHE A 107 -6.11 10.07 -0.10
N ASN A 108 -4.97 10.70 -0.41
CA ASN A 108 -4.08 11.35 0.55
C ASN A 108 -4.41 12.83 0.78
N GLU A 109 -4.90 13.57 -0.22
CA GLU A 109 -5.23 15.00 -0.09
C GLU A 109 -6.41 15.31 0.87
N PRO A 110 -7.51 14.54 0.90
CA PRO A 110 -8.67 14.90 1.71
C PRO A 110 -8.64 14.39 3.15
N ALA A 111 -7.74 13.47 3.49
CA ALA A 111 -7.74 12.80 4.79
C ALA A 111 -6.37 12.90 5.45
N GLN A 112 -6.37 13.14 6.77
CA GLN A 112 -5.18 13.28 7.61
C GLN A 112 -4.38 11.97 7.67
N SER A 113 -3.77 11.58 6.56
CA SER A 113 -2.94 10.40 6.49
C SER A 113 -1.71 10.60 7.38
N SER A 114 -1.30 9.52 8.02
CA SER A 114 -0.04 9.44 8.76
C SER A 114 1.15 9.19 7.85
N GLY A 115 0.91 8.69 6.64
CA GLY A 115 1.95 8.38 5.67
C GLY A 115 1.52 7.36 4.62
N VAL A 116 2.40 7.16 3.64
CA VAL A 116 2.23 6.18 2.56
C VAL A 116 3.44 5.25 2.55
N MET A 117 3.19 3.94 2.59
CA MET A 117 4.21 2.90 2.43
C MET A 117 4.09 2.28 1.04
N TRP A 118 5.23 2.06 0.37
CA TRP A 118 5.27 1.50 -0.98
C TRP A 118 5.93 0.13 -0.99
N GLN A 119 5.35 -0.78 -1.76
CA GLN A 119 5.90 -2.10 -2.06
C GLN A 119 5.86 -2.35 -3.57
N ARG A 120 6.69 -3.30 -4.03
CA ARG A 120 6.76 -3.71 -5.44
C ARG A 120 6.70 -5.22 -5.51
N ALA A 121 6.03 -5.74 -6.54
CA ALA A 121 6.03 -7.16 -6.85
C ALA A 121 6.52 -7.40 -8.29
N ALA A 122 7.18 -8.54 -8.49
CA ALA A 122 7.71 -8.93 -9.80
C ALA A 122 6.66 -9.58 -10.73
N ALA A 123 5.48 -9.89 -10.20
CA ALA A 123 4.42 -10.59 -10.91
C ALA A 123 3.08 -9.85 -10.75
N PRO A 124 2.08 -10.14 -11.60
CA PRO A 124 0.70 -9.74 -11.35
C PRO A 124 0.25 -10.23 -9.97
N ILE A 125 -0.50 -9.39 -9.26
CA ILE A 125 -0.97 -9.72 -7.91
C ILE A 125 -2.45 -10.07 -7.94
N SER A 126 -2.88 -11.05 -7.14
CA SER A 126 -4.28 -11.43 -6.99
C SER A 126 -4.96 -10.63 -5.87
N VAL A 127 -6.29 -10.63 -5.84
CA VAL A 127 -7.07 -9.92 -4.80
C VAL A 127 -6.74 -10.48 -3.42
N GLU A 128 -6.75 -11.81 -3.30
CA GLU A 128 -6.47 -12.54 -2.06
C GLU A 128 -5.04 -12.31 -1.56
N ALA A 129 -4.11 -12.00 -2.45
CA ALA A 129 -2.76 -11.62 -2.07
C ALA A 129 -2.71 -10.19 -1.50
N VAL A 130 -3.46 -9.24 -2.09
CA VAL A 130 -3.56 -7.86 -1.59
C VAL A 130 -4.27 -7.84 -0.24
N GLU A 131 -5.36 -8.58 -0.07
CA GLU A 131 -6.08 -8.70 1.19
C GLU A 131 -5.18 -9.24 2.31
N ARG A 132 -4.46 -10.35 2.06
CA ARG A 132 -3.50 -10.89 3.04
C ARG A 132 -2.39 -9.91 3.40
N ILE A 133 -1.91 -9.11 2.44
CA ILE A 133 -0.92 -8.06 2.73
C ILE A 133 -1.53 -6.97 3.61
N ALA A 134 -2.77 -6.55 3.31
CA ALA A 134 -3.47 -5.52 4.07
C ALA A 134 -3.75 -5.98 5.51
N GLU A 135 -4.21 -7.22 5.69
CA GLU A 135 -4.45 -7.86 6.98
C GLU A 135 -3.16 -7.99 7.80
N ALA A 136 -2.11 -8.57 7.22
CA ALA A 136 -0.81 -8.70 7.90
C ALA A 136 -0.20 -7.35 8.26
N LEU A 137 -0.44 -6.30 7.46
CA LEU A 137 -0.01 -4.95 7.79
C LEU A 137 -0.81 -4.39 8.97
N ALA A 138 -2.13 -4.58 8.99
CA ALA A 138 -2.98 -4.16 10.10
C ALA A 138 -2.56 -4.83 11.41
N GLU A 139 -2.36 -6.15 11.42
CA GLU A 139 -1.89 -6.91 12.58
C GLU A 139 -0.56 -6.37 13.13
N ARG A 140 0.42 -6.14 12.25
CA ARG A 140 1.73 -5.62 12.66
C ARG A 140 1.66 -4.20 13.22
N LEU A 141 0.76 -3.37 12.71
CA LEU A 141 0.57 -2.01 13.24
C LEU A 141 -0.14 -2.04 14.60
N THR A 142 -1.07 -2.97 14.81
CA THR A 142 -1.71 -3.21 16.10
C THR A 142 -0.70 -3.69 17.15
N ASP A 143 0.22 -4.60 16.80
CA ASP A 143 1.27 -5.09 17.72
C ASP A 143 2.30 -4.00 18.11
N LEU A 144 2.44 -2.94 17.30
CA LEU A 144 3.30 -1.79 17.60
C LEU A 144 2.59 -0.71 18.44
N ALA A 145 1.26 -0.75 18.56
CA ALA A 145 0.46 0.20 19.33
C ALA A 145 0.69 0.18 20.85
N PRO A 146 0.95 -0.95 21.55
CA PRO A 146 1.16 -0.92 23.01
C PRO A 146 2.49 -0.25 23.44
N ALA A 147 3.36 0.16 22.50
CA ALA A 147 4.68 0.73 22.82
C ALA A 147 4.77 2.28 22.76
N GLN A 148 3.71 3.01 22.37
CA GLN A 148 3.79 4.47 22.16
C GLN A 148 3.06 5.30 23.23
N THR A 149 3.63 5.33 24.44
CA THR A 149 3.57 6.50 25.35
C THR A 149 4.51 7.59 24.77
N PRO A 150 4.22 8.90 24.93
CA PRO A 150 4.52 9.92 23.94
C PRO A 150 6.03 10.20 23.76
N LEU A 151 6.58 9.84 22.60
CA LEU A 151 7.89 10.30 22.11
C LEU A 151 7.79 11.01 20.75
N LEU A 152 6.63 11.59 20.42
CA LEU A 152 6.44 12.42 19.21
C LEU A 152 6.98 13.85 19.40
N SER A 153 8.26 13.98 19.81
CA SER A 153 8.96 15.27 19.78
C SER A 153 10.41 15.20 19.29
N GLN A 154 10.91 14.05 18.79
CA GLN A 154 12.33 13.95 18.40
C GLN A 154 12.66 13.23 17.07
N ALA A 155 11.74 13.16 16.10
CA ALA A 155 12.08 12.63 14.77
C ALA A 155 12.21 13.72 13.69
N ALA A 156 12.54 14.96 14.07
CA ALA A 156 13.08 15.96 13.15
C ALA A 156 14.61 15.91 13.19
N SER A 157 15.19 14.77 12.81
CA SER A 157 16.59 14.57 12.40
C SER A 157 16.85 13.07 12.40
N LEU A 158 16.99 12.47 11.22
CA LEU A 158 17.94 11.37 10.98
C LEU A 158 18.04 11.20 9.45
N GLU A 159 19.00 11.95 8.92
CA GLU A 159 19.66 11.69 7.65
C GLU A 159 20.08 10.21 7.53
N THR A 160 19.93 9.69 6.32
CA THR A 160 20.79 8.72 5.63
C THR A 160 21.31 7.51 6.43
N ALA A 161 20.72 6.34 6.20
CA ALA A 161 21.39 5.07 6.45
C ALA A 161 21.25 4.10 5.24
N PRO A 162 22.33 3.44 4.79
CA PRO A 162 22.39 2.66 3.57
C PRO A 162 21.74 1.28 3.69
N ILE A 163 21.23 0.80 2.56
CA ILE A 163 20.63 -0.51 2.35
C ILE A 163 21.68 -1.60 2.60
N LEU A 164 21.43 -2.52 3.54
CA LEU A 164 22.17 -3.78 3.67
C LEU A 164 21.29 -4.96 3.18
N PRO A 165 21.81 -5.85 2.32
CA PRO A 165 21.08 -7.03 1.85
C PRO A 165 21.04 -8.14 2.91
N ALA A 166 19.97 -8.93 2.86
CA ALA A 166 19.74 -10.11 3.68
C ALA A 166 20.82 -11.18 3.47
N SER A 167 21.64 -11.42 4.49
CA SER A 167 22.28 -12.71 4.85
C SER A 167 23.39 -12.47 5.89
N ALA A 168 23.03 -12.33 7.17
CA ALA A 168 23.98 -12.48 8.29
C ALA A 168 23.22 -12.65 9.61
N LEU A 169 22.37 -13.67 9.70
CA LEU A 169 21.85 -14.14 10.99
C LEU A 169 22.79 -15.24 11.46
N VAL A 170 23.91 -14.84 12.06
CA VAL A 170 24.76 -15.74 12.85
C VAL A 170 24.55 -15.36 14.31
N LEU A 171 23.75 -16.16 15.01
CA LEU A 171 23.72 -16.22 16.46
C LEU A 171 25.11 -16.72 16.93
N GLN A 172 25.91 -15.86 17.55
CA GLN A 172 27.00 -16.32 18.42
C GLN A 172 26.88 -15.60 19.76
N SER A 173 26.35 -16.36 20.73
CA SER A 173 26.41 -16.10 22.15
C SER A 173 27.87 -16.05 22.62
N ALA A 174 28.24 -14.98 23.32
CA ALA A 174 29.55 -14.81 23.94
C ALA A 174 29.82 -15.90 24.99
N PRO A 175 31.04 -16.47 25.08
CA PRO A 175 31.41 -17.32 26.19
C PRO A 175 31.70 -16.47 27.44
N ALA A 176 30.98 -16.74 28.52
CA ALA A 176 31.33 -16.27 29.85
C ALA A 176 32.61 -16.99 30.31
N LEU A 177 33.67 -16.22 30.56
CA LEU A 177 34.85 -16.68 31.28
C LEU A 177 34.59 -16.59 32.80
N PRO A 178 34.89 -17.64 33.58
CA PRO A 178 34.74 -17.60 35.03
C PRO A 178 36.00 -17.08 35.74
N ILE A 179 35.76 -16.14 36.68
CA ILE A 179 36.54 -15.70 37.87
C ILE A 179 37.96 -15.19 37.64
#